data_AF-A0A935KSY3-F1
#
_entry.id   AF-A0A935KSY3-F1
#
_cell.length_a   1.000
_cell.length_b   1.000
_cell.length_c   1.000
_cell.angle_alpha   90.00
_cell.angle_beta   90.00
_cell.angle_gamma   90.00
#
_symmetry.space_group_name_H-M   'P 1'
#
loop_
_entity.id
_entity.type
_entity.pdbx_description
1 polymer ?
#
loop_
_entity_poly.entity_id
_entity_poly.type
_entity_poly.pdbx_seq_one_letter_code
_entity_poly.pdbx_strand_id
1 'polypeptide(L)'
;MMTHFSNRYGEYPFEKNGFATFSSQFTWGGMENQTLTSLCKNCWNENIISHEMGHQWYGDLISPATWADIWLNEGFATYRRQYGSKIQADILHTRMTLTQNATYYLSNNPGWAMYNPSWAVDTPSTSTLFNTAITYYKGACTLHMLRYTLGESVFFDFMESYAMDSLSGFRHNSAATDDVTAKLSS
;
A
#
# COMPACT_ATOMS: atom_id res chain seq x y z
N MET A 1 -13.89 -4.56 7.63
CA MET A 1 -12.57 -4.30 7.01
C MET A 1 -12.03 -5.54 6.33
N MET A 2 -11.71 -6.63 7.05
CA MET A 2 -11.21 -7.88 6.44
C MET A 2 -12.08 -8.35 5.25
N THR A 3 -13.38 -8.59 5.46
CA THR A 3 -14.31 -8.99 4.38
C THR A 3 -14.32 -8.02 3.19
N HIS A 4 -14.18 -6.72 3.44
CA HIS A 4 -14.16 -5.73 2.37
C HIS A 4 -12.88 -5.81 1.54
N PHE A 5 -11.72 -5.98 2.19
CA PHE A 5 -10.44 -6.15 1.51
C PHE A 5 -10.44 -7.48 0.75
N SER A 6 -10.91 -8.56 1.37
CA SER A 6 -10.98 -9.86 0.71
C SER A 6 -11.85 -9.85 -0.55
N ASN A 7 -12.99 -9.14 -0.51
CA ASN A 7 -13.86 -9.00 -1.68
C ASN A 7 -13.28 -8.13 -2.79
N ARG A 8 -12.18 -7.40 -2.56
CA ARG A 8 -11.58 -6.48 -3.54
C ARG A 8 -10.21 -6.90 -4.03
N TYR A 9 -9.48 -7.67 -3.23
CA TYR A 9 -8.08 -8.02 -3.48
C TYR A 9 -7.85 -9.53 -3.42
N GLY A 10 -8.90 -10.32 -3.20
CA GLY A 10 -8.86 -11.77 -3.03
C GLY A 10 -8.76 -12.21 -1.58
N GLU A 11 -8.93 -13.51 -1.32
CA GLU A 11 -8.94 -14.07 0.03
C GLU A 11 -7.72 -13.65 0.87
N TYR A 12 -7.93 -13.50 2.18
CA TYR A 12 -6.84 -13.15 3.09
C TYR A 12 -5.73 -14.22 3.00
N PRO A 13 -4.47 -13.84 2.72
CA PRO A 13 -3.46 -14.80 2.30
C PRO A 13 -2.78 -15.58 3.44
N PHE A 14 -2.99 -15.20 4.70
CA PHE A 14 -2.33 -15.81 5.86
C PHE A 14 -3.33 -16.54 6.77
N GLU A 15 -2.84 -17.37 7.69
CA GLU A 15 -3.69 -18.24 8.50
C GLU A 15 -4.50 -17.51 9.57
N LYS A 16 -4.06 -16.31 9.96
CA LYS A 16 -4.71 -15.47 10.97
C LYS A 16 -4.27 -14.02 10.81
N ASN A 17 -5.09 -13.11 11.34
CA ASN A 17 -4.76 -11.69 11.42
C ASN A 17 -4.91 -11.21 12.86
N GLY A 18 -3.80 -10.99 13.55
CA GLY A 18 -3.75 -10.49 14.93
C GLY A 18 -3.15 -9.09 15.02
N PHE A 19 -3.33 -8.45 16.18
CA PHE A 19 -2.73 -7.15 16.48
C PHE A 19 -2.12 -7.17 17.88
N ALA A 20 -0.95 -6.55 18.04
CA ALA A 20 -0.28 -6.37 19.31
C ALA A 20 0.11 -4.90 19.51
N THR A 21 -0.17 -4.35 20.70
CA THR A 21 0.29 -2.99 21.04
C THR A 21 1.67 -3.06 21.67
N PHE A 22 2.61 -2.31 21.10
CA PHE A 22 3.98 -2.24 21.58
C PHE A 22 4.15 -1.10 22.58
N SER A 23 5.26 -1.14 23.32
CA SER A 23 5.62 -0.08 24.26
C SER A 23 5.90 1.24 23.51
N SER A 24 6.06 2.34 24.26
CA SER A 24 6.42 3.64 23.69
C SER A 24 7.82 3.68 23.04
N GLN A 25 8.59 2.60 23.10
CA GLN A 25 9.85 2.47 22.36
C GLN A 25 9.63 2.18 20.87
N PHE A 26 8.45 1.68 20.48
CA PHE A 26 8.08 1.54 19.09
C PHE A 26 7.59 2.88 18.54
N THR A 27 8.44 3.53 17.75
CA THR A 27 8.24 4.91 17.27
C THR A 27 7.46 5.02 15.97
N TRP A 28 7.20 3.89 15.30
CA TRP A 28 6.39 3.83 14.08
C TRP A 28 4.90 3.74 14.42
N GLY A 29 4.03 4.05 13.45
CA GLY A 29 2.58 3.95 13.64
C GLY A 29 2.12 2.50 13.76
N GLY A 30 2.58 1.66 12.84
CA GLY A 30 2.41 0.22 12.82
C GLY A 30 3.56 -0.47 12.09
N MET A 31 3.55 -1.79 12.12
CA MET A 31 4.40 -2.67 11.30
C MET A 31 3.56 -3.87 10.89
N GLU A 32 3.56 -4.17 9.60
CA GLU A 32 2.73 -5.16 8.92
C GLU A 32 3.13 -6.62 9.18
N ASN A 33 3.77 -6.93 10.31
CA ASN A 33 4.26 -8.29 10.58
C ASN A 33 3.17 -9.34 10.31
N GLN A 34 3.44 -10.24 9.36
CA GLN A 34 2.52 -11.31 8.97
C GLN A 34 1.95 -12.01 10.21
N THR A 35 0.63 -12.17 10.24
CA THR A 35 -0.15 -12.83 11.29
C THR A 35 -0.30 -12.07 12.62
N LEU A 36 0.52 -11.05 12.89
CA LEU A 36 0.48 -10.26 14.12
C LEU A 36 1.02 -8.83 13.91
N THR A 37 0.19 -7.95 13.37
CA THR A 37 0.52 -6.53 13.17
C THR A 37 0.92 -5.86 14.50
N SER A 38 2.08 -5.20 14.50
CA SER A 38 2.54 -4.40 15.64
C SER A 38 1.98 -2.99 15.54
N LEU A 39 1.43 -2.45 16.62
CA LEU A 39 0.89 -1.09 16.68
C LEU A 39 1.57 -0.27 17.76
N CYS A 40 1.78 1.02 17.49
CA CYS A 40 2.24 1.96 18.50
C CYS A 40 1.25 2.11 19.66
N LYS A 41 1.75 2.56 20.82
CA LYS A 41 0.89 2.95 21.93
C LYS A 41 -0.10 4.04 21.49
N ASN A 42 -1.40 3.76 21.63
CA ASN A 42 -2.51 4.64 21.21
C ASN A 42 -2.69 4.77 19.68
N CYS A 43 -2.12 3.87 18.86
CA CYS A 43 -2.31 3.85 17.41
C CYS A 43 -3.54 3.04 16.92
N TRP A 44 -4.44 2.64 17.81
CA TRP A 44 -5.69 1.95 17.46
C TRP A 44 -6.69 2.89 16.79
N ASN A 45 -6.44 3.22 15.53
CA ASN A 45 -7.35 4.00 14.70
C ASN A 45 -7.49 3.36 13.32
N GLU A 46 -8.62 3.58 12.68
CA GLU A 46 -8.97 2.92 11.43
C GLU A 46 -7.95 3.14 10.32
N ASN A 47 -7.32 4.31 10.28
CA ASN A 47 -6.36 4.66 9.23
C ASN A 47 -5.08 3.83 9.31
N ILE A 48 -4.54 3.63 10.51
CA ILE A 48 -3.35 2.79 10.69
C ILE A 48 -3.74 1.34 10.45
N ILE A 49 -4.84 0.88 11.07
CA ILE A 49 -5.25 -0.52 10.92
C ILE A 49 -5.55 -0.88 9.46
N SER A 50 -6.18 0.01 8.68
CA SER A 50 -6.45 -0.24 7.26
C SER A 50 -5.19 -0.18 6.38
N HIS A 51 -4.22 0.65 6.75
CA HIS A 51 -2.89 0.68 6.12
C HIS A 51 -2.16 -0.64 6.34
N GLU A 52 -2.02 -1.06 7.61
CA GLU A 52 -1.35 -2.33 7.95
C GLU A 52 -2.06 -3.55 7.36
N MET A 53 -3.39 -3.52 7.29
CA MET A 53 -4.17 -4.56 6.60
C MET A 53 -3.90 -4.58 5.09
N GLY A 54 -3.64 -3.43 4.47
CA GLY A 54 -3.31 -3.34 3.05
C GLY A 54 -2.02 -4.05 2.69
N HIS A 55 -1.04 -4.02 3.59
CA HIS A 55 0.23 -4.70 3.42
C HIS A 55 0.10 -6.23 3.29
N GLN A 56 -0.95 -6.81 3.89
CA GLN A 56 -1.18 -8.25 3.85
C GLN A 56 -1.29 -8.79 2.42
N TRP A 57 -1.79 -7.99 1.47
CA TRP A 57 -1.78 -8.31 0.03
C TRP A 57 -0.60 -7.69 -0.72
N TYR A 58 -0.19 -6.49 -0.34
CA TYR A 58 0.79 -5.70 -1.08
C TYR A 58 1.90 -5.23 -0.15
N GLY A 59 2.93 -6.04 -0.09
CA GLY A 59 4.05 -5.95 0.83
C GLY A 59 4.42 -7.30 1.43
N ASP A 60 3.41 -8.01 1.92
CA ASP A 60 3.60 -9.31 2.56
C ASP A 60 3.36 -10.48 1.58
N LEU A 61 2.23 -10.47 0.85
CA LEU A 61 1.96 -11.50 -0.16
C LEU A 61 2.78 -11.28 -1.43
N ILE A 62 2.97 -10.00 -1.80
CA ILE A 62 3.85 -9.58 -2.89
C ILE A 62 4.78 -8.52 -2.32
N SER A 63 6.04 -8.87 -2.11
CA SER A 63 7.03 -7.94 -1.59
C SER A 63 7.69 -7.12 -2.70
N PRO A 64 8.18 -5.91 -2.44
CA PRO A 64 9.01 -5.20 -3.41
C PRO A 64 10.27 -6.03 -3.70
N ALA A 65 10.64 -6.16 -4.98
CA ALA A 65 11.84 -6.90 -5.39
C ALA A 65 13.13 -6.27 -4.84
N THR A 66 13.16 -4.94 -4.76
CA THR A 66 14.27 -4.18 -4.19
C THR A 66 13.74 -2.96 -3.44
N TRP A 67 14.61 -2.26 -2.70
CA TRP A 67 14.26 -0.99 -2.09
C TRP A 67 13.94 0.13 -3.09
N ALA A 68 14.33 0.00 -4.37
CA ALA A 68 13.87 0.90 -5.41
C ALA A 68 12.35 0.81 -5.64
N ASP A 69 11.77 -0.35 -5.34
CA ASP A 69 10.36 -0.68 -5.57
C ASP A 69 9.47 -0.45 -4.33
N ILE A 70 10.01 0.17 -3.27
CA ILE A 70 9.31 0.32 -1.98
C ILE A 70 7.95 1.03 -2.08
N TRP A 71 7.73 1.84 -3.12
CA TRP A 71 6.44 2.48 -3.36
C TRP A 71 5.31 1.45 -3.67
N LEU A 72 5.66 0.26 -4.15
CA LEU A 72 4.74 -0.87 -4.34
C LEU A 72 4.27 -1.48 -3.01
N ASN A 73 5.00 -1.24 -1.92
CA ASN A 73 4.60 -1.58 -0.55
C ASN A 73 3.67 -0.47 -0.01
N GLU A 74 4.26 0.72 0.16
CA GLU A 74 3.64 1.80 0.93
C GLU A 74 2.57 2.56 0.17
N GLY A 75 2.79 2.86 -1.11
CA GLY A 75 1.83 3.60 -1.93
C GLY A 75 0.56 2.79 -2.12
N PHE A 76 0.75 1.49 -2.32
CA PHE A 76 -0.26 0.46 -2.35
C PHE A 76 -1.03 0.45 -1.01
N ALA A 77 -0.41 0.14 0.13
CA ALA A 77 -1.10 0.14 1.44
C ALA A 77 -1.83 1.46 1.74
N THR A 78 -1.19 2.60 1.43
CA THR A 78 -1.76 3.94 1.62
C THR A 78 -3.02 4.18 0.78
N TYR A 79 -3.09 3.68 -0.46
CA TYR A 79 -4.30 3.73 -1.27
C TYR A 79 -5.46 3.00 -0.57
N ARG A 80 -5.18 1.90 0.13
CA ARG A 80 -6.22 1.14 0.84
C ARG A 80 -6.69 1.77 2.14
N ARG A 81 -5.96 2.74 2.69
CA ARG A 81 -6.32 3.45 3.92
C ARG A 81 -7.76 3.98 3.91
N GLN A 82 -8.21 4.39 2.73
CA GLN A 82 -9.53 4.97 2.45
C GLN A 82 -10.71 4.01 2.67
N TYR A 83 -10.47 2.70 2.75
CA TYR A 83 -11.51 1.66 2.82
C TYR A 83 -11.69 1.09 4.23
N GLY A 84 -11.54 1.94 5.25
CA GLY A 84 -11.84 1.63 6.65
C GLY A 84 -13.27 1.13 6.89
N SER A 85 -13.67 0.92 8.14
CA SER A 85 -14.87 0.15 8.57
C SER A 85 -16.21 0.56 7.93
N LYS A 86 -16.29 1.74 7.29
CA LYS A 86 -17.40 2.15 6.44
C LYS A 86 -17.34 1.37 5.13
N ILE A 87 -18.09 0.27 5.09
CA ILE A 87 -18.27 -0.69 3.99
C ILE A 87 -18.68 -0.05 2.64
N GLN A 88 -19.00 1.25 2.62
CA GLN A 88 -18.82 2.13 1.48
C GLN A 88 -17.92 3.28 1.89
N ALA A 89 -16.71 3.33 1.35
CA ALA A 89 -16.06 4.62 1.16
C ALA A 89 -16.98 5.39 0.21
N ASP A 90 -17.92 6.15 0.77
CA ASP A 90 -18.73 7.07 -0.02
C ASP A 90 -17.74 7.92 -0.84
N ILE A 91 -18.14 8.28 -2.05
CA ILE A 91 -17.36 9.08 -3.00
C ILE A 91 -16.77 10.30 -2.29
N LEU A 92 -17.48 10.85 -1.31
CA LEU A 92 -17.02 11.94 -0.44
C LEU A 92 -15.78 11.56 0.38
N HIS A 93 -15.79 10.44 1.11
CA HIS A 93 -14.63 10.01 1.88
C HIS A 93 -13.44 9.71 0.98
N THR A 94 -13.72 9.09 -0.18
CA THR A 94 -12.72 8.85 -1.21
C THR A 94 -12.02 10.12 -1.67
N ARG A 95 -12.81 11.13 -2.04
CA ARG A 95 -12.32 12.42 -2.49
C ARG A 95 -11.56 13.15 -1.40
N MET A 96 -12.01 13.07 -0.14
CA MET A 96 -11.33 13.71 0.98
C MET A 96 -9.92 13.13 1.20
N THR A 97 -9.79 11.79 1.25
CA THR A 97 -8.49 11.14 1.46
C THR A 97 -7.54 11.41 0.29
N LEU A 98 -8.02 11.31 -0.95
CA LEU A 98 -7.23 11.67 -2.14
C LEU A 98 -6.78 13.13 -2.07
N THR A 99 -7.69 14.06 -1.77
CA THR A 99 -7.37 15.49 -1.69
C THR A 99 -6.34 15.76 -0.59
N GLN A 100 -6.46 15.10 0.57
CA GLN A 100 -5.49 15.21 1.66
C GLN A 100 -4.11 14.71 1.24
N ASN A 101 -4.02 13.51 0.66
CA ASN A 101 -2.76 12.93 0.19
C ASN A 101 -2.12 13.80 -0.89
N ALA A 102 -2.90 14.25 -1.88
CA ALA A 102 -2.42 15.12 -2.95
C ALA A 102 -1.94 16.47 -2.42
N THR A 103 -2.69 17.09 -1.51
CA THR A 103 -2.31 18.38 -0.89
C THR A 103 -0.99 18.25 -0.13
N TYR A 104 -0.84 17.20 0.67
CA TYR A 104 0.39 16.97 1.43
C TYR A 104 1.56 16.70 0.49
N TYR A 105 1.38 15.80 -0.49
CA TYR A 105 2.39 15.51 -1.50
C TYR A 105 2.85 16.79 -2.19
N LEU A 106 1.93 17.57 -2.76
CA LEU A 106 2.27 18.79 -3.50
C LEU A 106 2.98 19.84 -2.63
N SER A 107 2.61 19.94 -1.36
CA SER A 107 3.21 20.90 -0.42
C SER A 107 4.59 20.49 0.10
N ASN A 108 4.87 19.17 0.14
CA ASN A 108 6.08 18.63 0.77
C ASN A 108 6.96 17.84 -0.20
N ASN A 109 6.73 17.97 -1.51
CA ASN A 109 7.50 17.25 -2.53
C ASN A 109 8.92 17.83 -2.62
N PRO A 110 9.97 17.06 -2.26
CA PRO A 110 11.36 17.51 -2.38
C PRO A 110 11.90 17.50 -3.83
N GLY A 111 11.06 17.17 -4.83
CA GLY A 111 11.44 17.05 -6.23
C GLY A 111 11.97 15.66 -6.62
N TRP A 112 11.82 14.66 -5.75
CA TRP A 112 12.34 13.31 -5.99
C TRP A 112 11.43 12.46 -6.88
N ALA A 113 12.06 11.56 -7.63
CA ALA A 113 11.35 10.47 -8.28
C ALA A 113 10.79 9.51 -7.22
N MET A 114 9.65 8.89 -7.53
CA MET A 114 9.04 7.88 -6.66
C MET A 114 9.78 6.54 -6.72
N TYR A 115 10.45 6.30 -7.85
CA TYR A 115 11.28 5.14 -8.13
C TYR A 115 12.67 5.66 -8.51
N ASN A 116 13.71 5.08 -7.92
CA ASN A 116 15.10 5.33 -8.31
C ASN A 116 15.85 3.99 -8.36
N PRO A 117 16.30 3.53 -9.54
CA PRO A 117 16.94 2.23 -9.68
C PRO A 117 18.25 2.12 -8.89
N SER A 118 18.92 3.23 -8.58
CA SER A 118 20.15 3.19 -7.77
C SER A 118 19.88 2.68 -6.36
N TRP A 119 18.66 2.81 -5.82
CA TRP A 119 18.30 2.35 -4.48
C TRP A 119 18.25 0.83 -4.36
N ALA A 120 18.28 0.09 -5.46
CA ALA A 120 18.42 -1.37 -5.46
C ALA A 120 19.81 -1.82 -4.97
N VAL A 121 20.83 -0.99 -5.16
CA VAL A 121 22.22 -1.26 -4.77
C VAL A 121 22.64 -0.37 -3.60
N ASP A 122 22.35 0.93 -3.71
CA ASP A 122 22.71 1.95 -2.74
C ASP A 122 21.45 2.45 -2.02
N THR A 123 20.99 1.65 -1.04
CA THR A 123 19.80 1.98 -0.25
C THR A 123 19.99 3.32 0.48
N PRO A 124 19.10 4.30 0.29
CA PRO A 124 19.22 5.59 0.95
C PRO A 124 18.83 5.52 2.43
N SER A 125 18.93 6.65 3.14
CA SER A 125 18.46 6.72 4.53
C SER A 125 16.97 6.36 4.64
N THR A 126 16.56 5.84 5.80
CA THR A 126 15.16 5.54 6.12
C THR A 126 14.23 6.73 5.88
N SER A 127 14.68 7.96 6.18
CA SER A 127 13.91 9.19 5.95
C SER A 127 13.66 9.50 4.47
N THR A 128 14.53 9.03 3.58
CA THR A 128 14.39 9.16 2.13
C THR A 128 13.53 8.03 1.59
N LEU A 129 13.83 6.80 2.01
CA LEU A 129 13.14 5.59 1.56
C LEU A 129 11.66 5.60 1.93
N PHE A 130 11.35 6.02 3.17
CA PHE A 130 9.99 6.12 3.71
C PHE A 130 9.52 7.57 3.80
N ASN A 131 9.88 8.40 2.83
CA ASN A 131 9.39 9.76 2.76
C ASN A 131 7.87 9.78 2.54
N THR A 132 7.11 10.36 3.48
CA THR A 132 5.64 10.36 3.44
C THR A 132 5.05 10.99 2.17
N ALA A 133 5.64 12.09 1.69
CA ALA A 133 5.14 12.77 0.49
C ALA A 133 5.33 11.93 -0.77
N ILE A 134 6.49 11.25 -0.89
CA ILE A 134 6.89 10.51 -2.08
C ILE A 134 6.41 9.05 -2.04
N THR A 135 6.88 8.27 -1.08
CA THR A 135 6.70 6.81 -1.09
C THR A 135 5.25 6.41 -0.81
N TYR A 136 4.56 7.17 0.03
CA TYR A 136 3.19 6.88 0.48
C TYR A 136 2.16 7.66 -0.34
N TYR A 137 2.17 9.00 -0.27
CA TYR A 137 1.08 9.81 -0.81
C TYR A 137 1.15 9.96 -2.32
N LYS A 138 2.31 10.19 -2.92
CA LYS A 138 2.46 10.18 -4.38
C LYS A 138 2.18 8.78 -4.95
N GLY A 139 2.60 7.72 -4.26
CA GLY A 139 2.24 6.33 -4.61
C GLY A 139 0.74 6.10 -4.64
N ALA A 140 0.03 6.46 -3.57
CA ALA A 140 -1.42 6.35 -3.51
C ALA A 140 -2.12 7.22 -4.56
N CYS A 141 -1.66 8.46 -4.78
CA CYS A 141 -2.20 9.33 -5.83
C CYS A 141 -2.02 8.72 -7.22
N THR A 142 -0.88 8.06 -7.48
CA THR A 142 -0.62 7.35 -8.74
C THR A 142 -1.63 6.23 -8.97
N LEU A 143 -1.97 5.47 -7.92
CA LEU A 143 -3.01 4.44 -8.00
C LEU A 143 -4.42 5.02 -8.20
N HIS A 144 -4.73 6.18 -7.61
CA HIS A 144 -6.00 6.87 -7.92
C HIS A 144 -6.06 7.36 -9.36
N MET A 145 -4.96 7.89 -9.92
CA MET A 145 -4.88 8.26 -11.34
C MET A 145 -5.05 7.04 -12.25
N LEU A 146 -4.45 5.91 -11.87
CA LEU A 146 -4.61 4.65 -12.59
C LEU A 146 -6.07 4.18 -12.57
N ARG A 147 -6.72 4.18 -11.39
CA ARG A 147 -8.15 3.87 -11.27
C ARG A 147 -9.03 4.79 -12.11
N TYR A 148 -8.71 6.08 -12.16
CA TYR A 148 -9.43 7.03 -13.00
C TYR A 148 -9.27 6.72 -14.49
N THR A 149 -8.05 6.34 -14.90
CA THR A 149 -7.71 6.05 -16.30
C THR A 149 -8.33 4.74 -16.79
N LEU A 150 -8.29 3.68 -15.98
CA LEU A 150 -8.79 2.35 -16.33
C LEU A 150 -10.30 2.19 -16.12
N GLY A 151 -10.89 3.00 -15.25
CA GLY A 151 -12.24 2.77 -14.72
C GLY A 151 -12.25 1.75 -13.58
N GLU A 152 -13.37 1.69 -12.84
CA GLU A 152 -13.43 0.92 -11.59
C GLU A 152 -13.28 -0.59 -11.79
N SER A 153 -14.01 -1.19 -12.74
CA SER A 153 -13.99 -2.65 -12.95
C SER A 153 -12.57 -3.11 -13.27
N VAL A 154 -11.99 -2.58 -14.34
CA VAL A 154 -10.65 -2.95 -14.81
C VAL A 154 -9.59 -2.73 -13.73
N PHE A 155 -9.68 -1.63 -12.97
CA PHE A 155 -8.75 -1.37 -11.88
C PHE A 155 -8.85 -2.41 -10.76
N PHE A 156 -10.05 -2.76 -10.30
CA PHE A 156 -10.18 -3.75 -9.22
C PHE A 156 -9.89 -5.17 -9.71
N ASP A 157 -10.22 -5.50 -10.95
CA ASP A 157 -9.84 -6.77 -11.59
C ASP A 157 -8.31 -6.89 -11.68
N PHE A 158 -7.62 -5.81 -12.07
CA PHE A 158 -6.15 -5.75 -12.05
C PHE A 158 -5.59 -5.94 -10.64
N MET A 159 -6.15 -5.26 -9.64
CA MET A 159 -5.67 -5.33 -8.25
C MET A 159 -5.78 -6.75 -7.70
N GLU A 160 -6.95 -7.37 -7.84
CA GLU A 160 -7.16 -8.77 -7.44
C GLU A 160 -6.24 -9.71 -8.23
N SER A 161 -6.16 -9.57 -9.56
CA SER A 161 -5.28 -10.40 -10.39
C SER A 161 -3.82 -10.24 -10.01
N TYR A 162 -3.34 -9.02 -9.77
CA TYR A 162 -1.97 -8.77 -9.36
C TYR A 162 -1.64 -9.55 -8.08
N ALA A 163 -2.53 -9.54 -7.09
CA ALA A 163 -2.36 -10.25 -5.81
C ALA A 163 -2.54 -11.78 -5.90
N MET A 164 -3.52 -12.25 -6.68
CA MET A 164 -4.04 -13.62 -6.59
C MET A 164 -3.71 -14.51 -7.79
N ASP A 165 -3.34 -13.95 -8.93
CA ASP A 165 -3.05 -14.72 -10.14
C ASP A 165 -1.80 -15.58 -9.91
N SER A 166 -2.01 -16.88 -9.74
CA SER A 166 -0.93 -17.84 -9.55
C SER A 166 -0.05 -18.00 -10.78
N LEU A 167 -0.52 -17.60 -11.97
CA LEU A 167 0.24 -17.61 -13.21
C LEU A 167 1.13 -16.37 -13.36
N SER A 168 0.88 -15.30 -12.60
CA SER A 168 1.69 -14.09 -12.60
C SER A 168 3.09 -14.30 -11.99
N GLY A 169 3.23 -15.29 -11.12
CA GLY A 169 4.48 -15.57 -10.38
C GLY A 169 4.77 -14.62 -9.22
N PHE A 170 3.90 -13.63 -8.94
CA PHE A 170 4.11 -12.64 -7.87
C PHE A 170 3.62 -13.13 -6.50
N ARG A 171 2.59 -13.97 -6.45
CA ARG A 171 2.00 -14.47 -5.20
C ARG A 171 3.03 -15.27 -4.39
N HIS A 172 3.26 -14.87 -3.14
CA HIS A 172 4.32 -15.40 -2.25
C HIS A 172 5.74 -15.16 -2.79
N ASN A 173 5.91 -14.06 -3.52
CA ASN A 173 7.16 -13.71 -4.17
C ASN A 173 7.34 -12.19 -4.20
N SER A 174 8.31 -11.70 -4.97
CA SER A 174 8.55 -10.28 -5.15
C SER A 174 8.22 -9.76 -6.54
N ALA A 175 7.92 -8.47 -6.64
CA ALA A 175 7.66 -7.76 -7.90
C ALA A 175 8.44 -6.46 -7.97
N ALA A 176 8.94 -6.14 -9.16
CA ALA A 176 9.55 -4.86 -9.49
C ALA A 176 8.51 -3.89 -10.10
N THR A 177 8.85 -2.61 -10.15
CA THR A 177 8.02 -1.57 -10.76
C THR A 177 7.68 -1.88 -12.23
N ASP A 178 8.61 -2.48 -12.97
CA ASP A 178 8.42 -2.86 -14.37
C ASP A 178 7.42 -4.02 -14.51
N ASP A 179 7.39 -4.96 -13.56
CA ASP A 179 6.45 -6.08 -13.56
C ASP A 179 4.99 -5.61 -13.45
N VAL A 180 4.75 -4.63 -12.57
CA VAL A 180 3.44 -3.99 -12.41
C VAL A 180 3.02 -3.26 -13.68
N THR A 181 3.95 -2.57 -14.33
CA THR A 181 3.71 -1.86 -15.59
C THR A 181 3.40 -2.83 -16.73
N ALA A 182 4.11 -3.96 -16.79
CA ALA A 182 3.87 -5.02 -17.78
C ALA A 182 2.49 -5.67 -17.57
N LYS A 183 2.12 -5.99 -16.33
CA LYS A 183 0.80 -6.58 -15.98
C LYS A 183 -0.37 -5.65 -16.32
N LEU A 184 -0.19 -4.33 -16.23
CA LEU A 184 -1.20 -3.36 -16.65
C LEU A 184 -1.43 -3.31 -18.16
N SER A 185 -0.49 -3.84 -18.95
CA SER A 185 -0.50 -3.79 -20.41
C SER A 185 -0.90 -5.13 -21.06
N SER A 186 -1.13 -6.19 -20.27
CA SER A 186 -1.52 -7.54 -20.72
C SER A 186 -3.04 -7.71 -20.74
#